data_AF-A0A957TGU4-F1
#
_entry.id   AF-A0A957TGU4-F1
#
_cell.length_a   1.000
_cell.length_b   1.000
_cell.length_c   1.000
_cell.angle_alpha   90.00
_cell.angle_beta   90.00
_cell.angle_gamma   90.00
#
_symmetry.space_group_name_H-M   'P 1'
#
loop_
_entity.id
_entity.type
_entity.pdbx_description
1 polymer ?
#
loop_
_entity_poly.entity_id
_entity_poly.type
_entity_poly.pdbx_seq_one_letter_code
_entity_poly.pdbx_strand_id
1 'polypeptide(L)'
;TLRHLFPTEEPAFWAIHPGGRAIVDQLQATFDLSPDQVAASRAILRRYGNLSSATILFVLQELYQRLSRPKLTLGKRTPLPPSPSSATLPGRSTNGTGPDALTGVAMAFGPGLVIEMARLTLIPAQCEQAALTSHSTTLHRIASGDDEPR
;
A
#
# COMPACT_ATOMS: atom_id res chain seq x y z
N THR A 1 -23.25 3.25 8.24
CA THR A 1 -22.34 3.14 9.41
C THR A 1 -21.10 2.34 9.02
N LEU A 2 -20.02 2.36 9.81
CA LEU A 2 -18.78 1.61 9.50
C LEU A 2 -19.04 0.13 9.17
N ARG A 3 -19.96 -0.51 9.91
CA ARG A 3 -20.45 -1.89 9.68
C ARG A 3 -21.01 -2.14 8.27
N HIS A 4 -21.57 -1.13 7.61
CA HIS A 4 -22.08 -1.28 6.24
C HIS A 4 -20.94 -1.25 5.22
N LEU A 5 -19.87 -0.50 5.49
CA LEU A 5 -18.67 -0.48 4.65
C LEU A 5 -17.78 -1.71 4.89
N PHE A 6 -17.83 -2.24 6.10
CA PHE A 6 -17.00 -3.34 6.60
C PHE A 6 -17.88 -4.37 7.33
N PRO A 7 -18.62 -5.22 6.58
CA PRO A 7 -19.58 -6.15 7.17
C PRO A 7 -18.93 -7.38 7.82
N THR A 8 -17.77 -7.80 7.30
CA THR A 8 -17.14 -9.09 7.64
C THR A 8 -15.71 -8.96 8.17
N GLU A 9 -15.12 -7.78 8.08
CA GLU A 9 -13.71 -7.53 8.41
C GLU A 9 -13.57 -6.16 9.08
N GLU A 10 -12.45 -5.90 9.75
CA GLU A 10 -12.11 -4.58 10.27
C GLU A 10 -11.19 -3.83 9.28
N PRO A 11 -11.22 -2.49 9.22
CA PRO A 11 -10.34 -1.73 8.34
C PRO A 11 -8.86 -1.92 8.72
N ALA A 12 -8.04 -2.37 7.77
CA ALA A 12 -6.60 -2.56 7.97
C ALA A 12 -5.85 -1.22 8.15
N PHE A 13 -6.41 -0.12 7.62
CA PHE A 13 -5.86 1.23 7.76
C PHE A 13 -6.96 2.28 7.89
N TRP A 14 -6.57 3.44 8.43
CA TRP A 14 -7.45 4.56 8.70
C TRP A 14 -6.85 5.86 8.16
N ALA A 15 -7.56 6.51 7.24
CA ALA A 15 -7.25 7.86 6.75
C ALA A 15 -8.26 8.85 7.32
N ILE A 16 -7.93 9.45 8.46
CA ILE A 16 -8.82 10.39 9.15
C ILE A 16 -8.43 11.81 8.76
N HIS A 17 -9.38 12.59 8.22
CA HIS A 17 -9.21 14.03 8.01
C HIS A 17 -9.04 14.74 9.35
N PRO A 18 -7.89 15.37 9.62
CA PRO A 18 -7.63 15.98 10.90
C PRO A 18 -8.09 17.44 10.88
N GLY A 19 -9.40 17.68 11.04
CA GLY A 19 -9.93 19.04 11.14
C GLY A 19 -9.41 19.80 12.38
N GLY A 20 -8.95 19.05 13.39
CA GLY A 20 -8.25 19.50 14.58
C GLY A 20 -7.81 18.30 15.43
N ARG A 21 -7.03 18.54 16.49
CA ARG A 21 -6.52 17.48 17.37
C ARG A 21 -7.64 16.65 18.02
N ALA A 22 -8.66 17.33 18.53
CA ALA A 22 -9.78 16.70 19.22
C ALA A 22 -10.54 15.69 18.34
N ILE A 23 -10.64 15.93 17.03
CA ILE A 23 -11.31 15.01 16.09
C ILE A 23 -10.55 13.68 16.02
N VAL A 24 -9.23 13.74 15.86
CA VAL A 24 -8.39 12.53 15.80
C VAL A 24 -8.40 11.80 17.14
N ASP A 25 -8.32 12.53 18.26
CA ASP A 25 -8.36 11.96 19.61
C ASP A 25 -9.70 11.24 19.88
N GLN A 26 -10.83 11.85 19.50
CA GLN A 26 -12.17 11.28 19.69
C GLN A 26 -12.39 10.04 18.83
N LEU A 27 -12.01 10.07 17.55
CA LEU A 27 -12.13 8.89 16.69
C LEU A 27 -11.21 7.76 17.14
N GLN A 28 -9.99 8.09 17.58
CA GLN A 28 -9.08 7.10 18.14
C GLN A 28 -9.71 6.38 19.33
N ALA A 29 -10.29 7.12 20.28
CA ALA A 29 -10.94 6.53 21.44
C ALA A 29 -12.22 5.75 21.07
N THR A 30 -13.04 6.30 20.18
CA THR A 30 -14.34 5.70 19.79
C THR A 30 -14.18 4.35 19.08
N PHE A 31 -13.14 4.22 18.26
CA PHE A 31 -12.86 3.00 17.48
C PHE A 31 -11.71 2.17 18.05
N ASP A 32 -11.23 2.49 19.26
CA ASP A 32 -10.10 1.83 19.93
C ASP A 32 -8.86 1.67 19.03
N LEU A 33 -8.51 2.75 18.31
CA LEU A 33 -7.44 2.73 17.33
C LEU A 33 -6.07 2.83 18.00
N SER A 34 -5.13 2.03 17.49
CA SER A 34 -3.74 2.11 17.93
C SER A 34 -3.09 3.45 17.53
N PRO A 35 -2.03 3.88 18.24
CA PRO A 35 -1.29 5.09 17.86
C PRO A 35 -0.79 5.06 16.41
N ASP A 36 -0.41 3.87 15.90
CA ASP A 36 0.09 3.69 14.54
C ASP A 36 -1.02 3.89 13.49
N GLN A 37 -2.25 3.46 13.77
CA GLN A 37 -3.39 3.62 12.86
C GLN A 37 -3.76 5.10 12.64
N VAL A 38 -3.51 5.97 13.60
CA VAL A 38 -3.79 7.42 13.48
C VAL A 38 -2.54 8.25 13.19
N ALA A 39 -1.38 7.62 13.08
CA ALA A 39 -0.10 8.33 13.00
C ALA A 39 0.03 9.17 11.73
N ALA A 40 -0.53 8.72 10.60
CA ALA A 40 -0.55 9.50 9.35
C ALA A 40 -1.33 10.81 9.52
N SER A 41 -2.56 10.74 10.03
CA SER A 41 -3.41 11.91 10.30
C SER A 41 -2.76 12.88 11.29
N ARG A 42 -2.17 12.37 12.38
CA ARG A 42 -1.45 13.20 13.35
C ARG A 42 -0.20 13.85 12.77
N ALA A 43 0.53 13.15 11.90
CA ALA A 43 1.72 13.70 11.24
C ALA A 43 1.37 14.85 10.30
N ILE A 44 0.31 14.71 9.50
CA ILE A 44 -0.17 15.77 8.61
C ILE A 44 -0.67 16.97 9.40
N LEU A 45 -1.49 16.76 10.44
CA LEU A 45 -1.96 17.85 11.29
C LEU A 45 -0.81 18.62 11.94
N ARG A 46 0.21 17.91 12.42
CA ARG A 46 1.40 18.55 13.03
C ARG A 46 2.23 19.34 12.02
N ARG A 47 2.36 18.85 10.78
CA ARG A 47 3.26 19.45 9.78
C ARG A 47 2.59 20.61 9.03
N TYR A 48 1.29 20.51 8.77
CA TYR A 48 0.59 21.43 7.88
C TYR A 48 -0.66 22.08 8.49
N GLY A 49 -1.10 21.63 9.67
CA GLY A 49 -2.38 22.05 10.23
C GLY A 49 -3.57 21.49 9.45
N ASN A 50 -4.71 22.16 9.57
CA ASN A 50 -5.91 21.87 8.80
C ASN A 50 -5.95 22.80 7.56
N LEU A 51 -5.68 22.23 6.39
CA LEU A 51 -5.76 22.88 5.08
C LEU A 51 -7.16 22.78 4.45
N SER A 52 -8.21 22.71 5.28
CA SER A 52 -9.58 22.39 4.86
C SER A 52 -9.65 21.00 4.19
N SER A 53 -10.61 20.79 3.29
CA SER A 53 -10.88 19.52 2.60
C SER A 53 -9.62 18.88 1.98
N ALA A 54 -8.68 19.69 1.46
CA ALA A 54 -7.44 19.20 0.85
C ALA A 54 -6.60 18.32 1.81
N THR A 55 -6.72 18.52 3.12
CA THR A 55 -5.92 17.80 4.13
C THR A 55 -6.06 16.28 4.03
N ILE A 56 -7.23 15.76 3.62
CA ILE A 56 -7.41 14.30 3.49
C ILE A 56 -6.49 13.70 2.42
N LEU A 57 -6.19 14.45 1.35
CA LEU A 57 -5.30 13.99 0.28
C LEU A 57 -3.86 13.83 0.79
N PHE A 58 -3.40 14.76 1.64
CA PHE A 58 -2.10 14.67 2.30
C PHE A 58 -2.02 13.47 3.26
N VAL A 59 -3.13 13.18 3.96
CA VAL A 59 -3.22 11.98 4.83
C VAL A 59 -3.11 10.71 4.01
N LEU A 60 -3.83 10.62 2.89
CA LEU A 60 -3.77 9.46 2.00
C LEU A 60 -2.36 9.27 1.43
N GLN A 61 -1.67 10.34 1.05
CA GLN A 61 -0.29 10.27 0.57
C GLN A 61 0.68 9.78 1.65
N GLU A 62 0.62 10.34 2.87
CA GLU A 62 1.47 9.90 4.00
C GLU A 62 1.17 8.45 4.37
N LEU A 63 -0.11 8.05 4.37
CA LEU A 63 -0.53 6.69 4.66
C LEU A 63 -0.02 5.71 3.59
N TYR A 64 -0.16 6.05 2.32
CA TYR A 64 0.39 5.27 1.21
C TYR A 64 1.90 5.05 1.38
N GLN A 65 2.66 6.12 1.68
CA GLN A 65 4.11 6.00 1.92
C GLN A 65 4.45 5.09 3.10
N ARG A 66 3.63 5.08 4.17
CA ARG A 66 3.84 4.20 5.34
C ARG A 66 3.56 2.75 5.01
N LEU A 67 2.49 2.49 4.26
CA LEU A 67 2.06 1.13 3.90
C LEU A 67 2.92 0.53 2.79
N SER A 68 3.48 1.35 1.90
CA SER A 68 4.34 0.92 0.80
C SER A 68 5.82 0.77 1.19
N ARG A 69 6.23 1.17 2.40
CA ARG A 69 7.61 0.95 2.85
C ARG A 69 7.84 -0.55 3.08
N PRO A 70 8.86 -1.16 2.46
CA PRO A 70 9.27 -2.50 2.82
C PRO A 70 9.61 -2.51 4.31
N LYS A 71 9.02 -3.43 5.08
CA LYS A 71 9.48 -3.70 6.43
C LYS A 71 10.91 -4.23 6.31
N LEU A 72 11.91 -3.35 6.50
CA LEU A 72 13.30 -3.76 6.57
C LEU A 72 13.43 -4.69 7.78
N THR A 73 13.42 -6.00 7.52
CA THR A 73 13.77 -7.01 8.49
C THR A 73 15.29 -6.91 8.70
N LEU A 74 15.69 -6.13 9.71
CA LEU A 74 17.06 -6.09 10.15
C LEU A 74 17.42 -7.46 10.75
N GLY A 75 18.05 -8.32 9.94
CA GLY A 75 18.83 -9.47 10.39
C GLY A 75 18.15 -10.84 10.38
N LYS A 76 18.17 -11.51 9.23
CA LYS A 76 18.60 -12.91 9.04
C LYS A 76 18.81 -13.12 7.54
N ARG A 77 20.07 -13.26 7.09
CA ARG A 77 20.40 -13.68 5.72
C ARG A 77 20.02 -15.15 5.57
N THR A 78 18.81 -15.44 5.13
CA THR A 78 18.47 -16.76 4.59
C THR A 78 19.05 -16.86 3.17
N PRO A 79 19.74 -17.95 2.79
CA PRO A 79 20.17 -18.16 1.41
C PRO A 79 18.97 -18.16 0.46
N LEU A 80 19.12 -17.56 -0.72
CA LEU A 80 18.07 -17.59 -1.76
C LEU A 80 17.70 -19.05 -2.10
N PRO A 81 16.41 -19.40 -2.20
CA PRO A 81 16.01 -20.66 -2.82
C PRO A 81 16.39 -20.68 -4.31
N PRO A 82 16.73 -21.84 -4.89
CA PRO A 82 17.03 -21.95 -6.32
C PRO A 82 15.81 -21.61 -7.18
N SER A 83 16.07 -20.99 -8.32
CA SER A 83 15.07 -20.53 -9.29
C SER A 83 14.10 -21.65 -9.73
N PRO A 84 12.78 -21.39 -9.79
CA PRO A 84 11.84 -22.39 -10.29
C PRO A 84 11.93 -22.48 -11.82
N SER A 85 12.49 -23.58 -12.32
CA SER A 85 12.27 -24.02 -13.70
C SER A 85 10.85 -24.57 -13.81
N SER A 86 10.07 -24.02 -14.73
CA SER A 86 8.93 -24.69 -15.37
C SER A 86 7.82 -25.19 -14.42
N ALA A 87 6.94 -24.29 -13.97
CA ALA A 87 5.66 -24.69 -13.37
C ALA A 87 4.50 -23.97 -14.06
N THR A 88 3.73 -24.78 -14.79
CA THR A 88 2.41 -24.54 -15.38
C THR A 88 1.55 -23.54 -14.60
N LEU A 89 1.03 -22.52 -15.28
CA LEU A 89 0.02 -21.59 -14.76
C LEU A 89 -1.28 -22.35 -14.46
N PRO A 90 -1.78 -22.41 -13.20
CA PRO A 90 -3.12 -22.87 -12.94
C PRO A 90 -4.13 -21.74 -13.23
N GLY A 91 -5.31 -22.15 -13.68
CA GLY A 91 -6.38 -21.30 -14.20
C GLY A 91 -6.77 -20.13 -13.30
N ARG A 92 -7.04 -19.00 -13.96
CA ARG A 92 -7.57 -17.76 -13.40
C ARG A 92 -8.97 -18.00 -12.85
N SER A 93 -9.07 -18.19 -11.53
CA SER A 93 -10.32 -18.07 -10.80
C SER A 93 -10.65 -16.58 -10.63
N THR A 94 -11.75 -16.15 -11.23
CA THR A 94 -12.31 -14.80 -11.06
C THR A 94 -13.11 -14.78 -9.76
N ASN A 95 -12.45 -14.60 -8.62
CA ASN A 95 -13.09 -14.14 -7.39
C ASN A 95 -12.04 -13.59 -6.40
N GLY A 96 -12.13 -12.28 -6.14
CA GLY A 96 -11.69 -11.63 -4.91
C GLY A 96 -10.18 -11.44 -4.71
N THR A 97 -9.74 -10.19 -4.71
CA THR A 97 -8.62 -9.62 -3.92
C THR A 97 -7.35 -10.50 -3.79
N GLY A 98 -6.30 -10.17 -4.55
CA GLY A 98 -4.99 -10.80 -4.38
C GLY A 98 -4.46 -10.70 -2.94
N PRO A 99 -3.58 -11.62 -2.50
CA PRO A 99 -3.20 -11.82 -1.09
C PRO A 99 -2.62 -10.60 -0.36
N ASP A 100 -2.20 -9.56 -1.10
CA ASP A 100 -1.53 -8.38 -0.55
C ASP A 100 -2.37 -7.10 -0.61
N ALA A 101 -3.62 -7.15 -1.08
CA ALA A 101 -4.43 -5.94 -1.13
C ALA A 101 -5.01 -5.62 0.25
N LEU A 102 -4.72 -4.42 0.76
CA LEU A 102 -5.20 -3.96 2.06
C LEU A 102 -6.44 -3.10 1.86
N THR A 103 -7.51 -3.38 2.62
CA THR A 103 -8.71 -2.54 2.61
C THR A 103 -8.74 -1.69 3.88
N GLY A 104 -9.04 -0.41 3.75
CA GLY A 104 -9.16 0.50 4.87
C GLY A 104 -10.19 1.61 4.62
N VAL A 105 -10.35 2.49 5.59
CA VAL A 105 -11.40 3.51 5.59
C VAL A 105 -10.79 4.90 5.52
N ALA A 106 -11.39 5.77 4.70
CA ALA A 106 -11.17 7.20 4.74
C ALA A 106 -12.39 7.90 5.36
N MET A 107 -12.15 8.89 6.22
CA MET A 107 -13.17 9.67 6.90
C MET A 107 -12.87 11.16 6.80
N ALA A 108 -13.83 11.94 6.29
CA ALA A 108 -13.74 13.38 6.15
C ALA A 108 -14.91 14.11 6.82
N PHE A 109 -14.67 15.35 7.24
CA PHE A 109 -15.63 16.16 8.00
C PHE A 109 -15.90 17.48 7.29
N GLY A 110 -17.18 17.82 7.09
CA GLY A 110 -17.63 19.06 6.48
C GLY A 110 -18.36 20.00 7.46
N PRO A 111 -18.73 21.21 7.04
CA PRO A 111 -19.51 22.15 7.84
C PRO A 111 -20.82 21.55 8.37
N GLY A 112 -21.27 22.02 9.54
CA GLY A 112 -22.43 21.49 10.24
C GLY A 112 -22.04 20.33 11.15
N LEU A 113 -22.23 19.09 10.67
CA LEU A 113 -21.83 17.85 11.36
C LEU A 113 -21.78 16.66 10.38
N VAL A 114 -21.36 16.91 9.13
CA VAL A 114 -21.36 15.87 8.10
C VAL A 114 -20.09 15.06 8.19
N ILE A 115 -20.25 13.74 8.19
CA ILE A 115 -19.15 12.78 8.05
C ILE A 115 -19.30 12.06 6.71
N GLU A 116 -18.27 12.15 5.89
CA GLU A 116 -18.14 11.35 4.67
C GLU A 116 -17.19 10.19 4.95
N MET A 117 -17.58 8.97 4.54
CA MET A 117 -16.78 7.77 4.71
C MET A 117 -16.67 7.03 3.38
N ALA A 118 -15.47 6.56 3.06
CA ALA A 118 -15.20 5.75 1.88
C ALA A 118 -14.36 4.52 2.24
N ARG A 119 -14.72 3.36 1.65
CA ARG A 119 -13.89 2.16 1.67
C ARG A 119 -12.84 2.28 0.56
N LEU A 120 -11.58 2.13 0.91
CA LEU A 120 -10.44 2.19 -0.01
C LEU A 120 -9.74 0.85 -0.03
N THR A 121 -9.27 0.43 -1.19
CA THR A 121 -8.41 -0.75 -1.36
C THR A 121 -7.07 -0.30 -1.89
N LEU A 122 -6.01 -0.52 -1.11
CA LEU A 122 -4.65 -0.36 -1.52
C LEU A 122 -4.25 -1.57 -2.37
N ILE A 123 -3.95 -1.33 -3.63
CA ILE A 123 -3.36 -2.32 -4.52
C ILE A 123 -1.85 -2.05 -4.53
N PRO A 124 -1.02 -2.95 -3.98
CA PRO A 124 0.43 -2.78 -4.04
C PRO A 124 0.88 -2.79 -5.49
N ALA A 125 1.87 -1.97 -5.82
CA ALA A 125 2.51 -2.03 -7.12
C ALA A 125 3.12 -3.43 -7.27
N GLN A 126 2.66 -4.18 -8.26
CA GLN A 126 3.29 -5.44 -8.66
C GLN A 126 4.67 -5.07 -9.17
N CYS A 127 5.70 -5.36 -8.39
CA CYS A 127 7.06 -5.14 -8.85
C CYS A 127 7.33 -6.21 -9.90
N GLU A 128 7.19 -5.86 -11.18
CA GLU A 128 7.55 -6.70 -12.31
C GLU A 128 9.08 -6.79 -12.41
N GLN A 129 9.68 -7.47 -11.43
CA GLN A 129 11.12 -7.64 -11.33
C GLN A 129 11.64 -8.80 -12.19
N ALA A 130 10.80 -9.35 -13.08
CA ALA A 130 11.13 -10.47 -13.96
C ALA A 130 11.43 -10.07 -15.42
N ALA A 131 11.18 -8.83 -15.84
CA ALA A 131 11.29 -8.44 -17.26
C ALA A 131 12.65 -7.84 -17.68
N LEU A 132 13.51 -7.43 -16.73
CA LEU A 132 14.78 -6.77 -17.04
C LEU A 132 15.99 -7.71 -17.09
N THR A 133 15.85 -8.99 -16.73
CA THR A 133 16.94 -10.00 -16.83
C THR A 133 16.98 -10.73 -18.17
N SER A 134 15.97 -10.58 -19.03
CA SER A 134 15.87 -11.35 -20.29
C SER A 134 16.53 -10.66 -21.50
N HIS A 135 16.91 -9.38 -21.41
CA HIS A 135 17.48 -8.64 -22.54
C HIS A 135 19.01 -8.55 -22.54
N SER A 136 19.71 -9.03 -21.51
CA SER A 136 21.18 -8.92 -21.42
C SER A 136 21.95 -10.15 -21.93
N THR A 137 21.29 -11.27 -22.26
CA THR A 137 21.99 -12.53 -22.57
C THR A 137 22.14 -12.83 -24.07
N THR A 138 21.52 -12.06 -24.96
CA THR A 138 21.62 -12.29 -26.42
C THR A 138 22.81 -11.56 -27.07
N LEU A 139 23.33 -10.50 -26.44
CA LEU A 139 24.42 -9.69 -27.02
C LEU A 139 25.84 -10.25 -26.77
N HIS A 140 26.00 -11.38 -26.07
CA HIS A 140 27.32 -12.00 -25.87
C HIS A 140 27.61 -13.18 -26.82
N ARG A 141 26.70 -13.51 -27.76
CA ARG A 141 26.94 -14.56 -28.77
C ARG A 141 27.48 -14.02 -30.11
N ILE A 142 27.44 -12.69 -30.32
CA ILE A 142 27.85 -12.07 -31.59
C ILE A 142 29.31 -11.57 -31.54
N ALA A 143 29.93 -11.49 -30.36
CA ALA A 143 31.28 -10.95 -30.16
C ALA A 143 32.39 -12.02 -30.14
N SER A 144 32.12 -13.27 -30.52
CA SER A 144 33.14 -14.29 -30.75
C SER A 144 33.08 -14.70 -32.21
N GLY A 145 33.42 -13.75 -33.08
CA GLY A 145 33.84 -14.06 -34.44
C GLY A 145 35.27 -14.58 -34.39
N ASP A 146 35.43 -15.86 -34.71
CA ASP A 146 36.66 -16.36 -35.32
C ASP A 146 36.30 -16.78 -36.76
N ASP A 147 36.61 -15.86 -37.67
CA ASP A 147 37.05 -16.03 -39.06
C ASP A 147 38.09 -17.19 -39.13
N GLU A 148 38.32 -17.99 -40.17
CA GLU A 148 38.03 -17.96 -41.61
C GLU A 148 38.44 -19.38 -42.17
N PRO A 149 38.70 -19.68 -43.47
CA PRO A 149 38.08 -20.80 -44.18
C PRO A 149 39.07 -21.79 -44.86
N ARG A 150 38.56 -22.96 -45.27
CA ARG A 150 38.77 -23.67 -46.55
C ARG A 150 38.48 -25.16 -46.40
#